data_AF-A0A927HW70-F1
#
_entry.id   AF-A0A927HW70-F1
#
_cell.length_a   1.000
_cell.length_b   1.000
_cell.length_c   1.000
_cell.angle_alpha   90.00
_cell.angle_beta   90.00
_cell.angle_gamma   90.00
#
_symmetry.space_group_name_H-M   'P 1'
#
loop_
_entity.id
_entity.type
_entity.pdbx_description
1 polymer ?
#
loop_
_entity_poly.entity_id
_entity_poly.type
_entity_poly.pdbx_seq_one_letter_code
_entity_poly.pdbx_strand_id
1 'polypeptide(L)' 'MVRSGEVSAPIVIGRDHLDSGSVASPNRETEAMRDGSDAVSDWPLLNALLNTASGATGCRCTTAAG' A
#
# COMPACT_ATOMS: atom_id res chain seq x y z
N MET A 1 17.13 -17.76 -7.94
CA MET A 1 17.05 -17.62 -6.47
C MET A 1 16.18 -18.70 -5.83
N VAL A 2 14.91 -18.49 -5.44
CA VAL A 2 14.13 -19.50 -4.68
C VAL A 2 13.87 -20.78 -5.49
N ARG A 3 13.34 -20.68 -6.72
CA ARG A 3 13.07 -21.85 -7.59
C ARG A 3 14.34 -22.65 -7.92
N SER A 4 15.49 -21.99 -8.03
CA SER A 4 16.77 -22.62 -8.35
C SER A 4 17.52 -23.17 -7.14
N GLY A 5 16.98 -23.03 -5.91
CA GLY A 5 17.58 -23.53 -4.67
C GLY A 5 18.72 -22.69 -4.09
N GLU A 6 19.04 -21.54 -4.71
CA GLU A 6 20.04 -20.59 -4.21
C GLU A 6 19.59 -19.92 -2.90
N VAL A 7 18.28 -19.70 -2.75
CA VAL A 7 17.65 -19.31 -1.48
C VAL A 7 16.84 -20.49 -0.98
N SER A 8 17.12 -20.93 0.25
CA SER A 8 16.61 -22.18 0.83
C SER A 8 15.13 -22.15 1.23
N ALA A 9 14.51 -20.96 1.29
CA ALA A 9 13.14 -20.78 1.72
C ALA A 9 12.41 -19.70 0.89
N PRO A 10 11.06 -19.68 0.89
CA PRO A 10 10.28 -18.61 0.28
C PRO A 10 10.60 -17.23 0.89
N ILE A 11 10.55 -16.19 0.06
CA ILE A 11 10.74 -14.80 0.47
C ILE A 11 9.40 -14.09 0.43
N VAL A 12 9.05 -13.39 1.51
CA VAL A 12 7.87 -12.52 1.56
C VAL A 12 8.29 -11.12 1.12
N ILE A 13 7.56 -10.57 0.15
CA ILE A 13 7.73 -9.18 -0.29
C ILE A 13 6.53 -8.40 0.24
N GLY A 14 6.83 -7.36 1.01
CA GLY A 14 5.86 -6.41 1.55
C GLY A 14 6.37 -4.98 1.39
N ARG A 15 5.60 -4.05 1.94
CA ARG A 15 5.93 -2.62 2.00
C ARG A 15 5.23 -1.99 3.19
N ASP A 16 5.64 -0.77 3.55
CA ASP A 16 4.88 0.05 4.49
C ASP A 16 3.56 0.52 3.83
N HIS A 17 2.60 0.96 4.65
CA HIS A 17 1.40 1.66 4.20
C HIS A 17 1.73 3.07 3.67
N LEU A 18 2.85 3.66 4.12
CA LEU A 18 3.49 4.81 3.51
C LEU A 18 4.11 4.41 2.17
N ASP A 19 3.34 4.56 1.11
CA ASP A 19 3.77 4.39 -0.28
C ASP A 19 2.85 5.22 -1.19
N SER A 20 3.36 5.55 -2.38
CA SER A 20 2.83 6.49 -3.38
C SER A 20 1.33 6.44 -3.67
N GLY A 21 0.66 5.30 -3.47
CA GLY A 21 -0.77 5.15 -3.72
C GLY A 21 -1.54 4.40 -2.64
N SER A 22 -0.97 4.20 -1.46
CA SER A 22 -1.59 3.36 -0.42
C SER A 22 -1.98 4.10 0.86
N VAL A 23 -1.91 5.43 0.85
CA VAL A 23 -2.23 6.28 2.01
C VAL A 23 -2.89 7.59 1.58
N ALA A 24 -3.83 8.06 2.40
CA ALA A 24 -4.39 9.40 2.35
C ALA A 24 -4.27 9.98 3.76
N SER A 25 -3.48 11.03 3.90
CA SER A 25 -3.03 11.58 5.18
C SER A 25 -2.67 13.06 4.97
N PRO A 26 -3.64 13.97 5.14
CA PRO A 26 -3.49 15.39 4.78
C PRO A 26 -2.41 16.16 5.54
N ASN A 27 -1.93 15.62 6.67
CA ASN A 27 -0.91 16.24 7.51
C ASN A 27 0.46 15.55 7.35
N ARG A 28 0.63 14.72 6.31
CA ARG A 28 1.89 14.04 6.03
C ARG A 28 1.99 13.61 4.56
N GLU A 29 1.46 12.45 4.19
CA GLU A 29 1.72 11.85 2.87
C GLU A 29 1.02 12.53 1.69
N THR A 30 -0.17 13.07 1.93
CA THR A 30 -0.96 13.77 0.91
C THR A 30 -1.09 15.26 1.24
N GLU A 31 -0.18 15.81 2.04
CA GLU A 31 -0.19 17.22 2.40
C GLU A 31 0.13 18.11 1.17
N ALA A 32 -0.69 19.14 0.96
CA ALA A 32 -0.53 20.17 -0.06
C ALA A 32 -0.39 19.61 -1.48
N MET A 33 -1.21 18.63 -1.84
CA MET A 33 -1.25 18.15 -3.21
C MET A 33 -1.67 19.30 -4.13
N ARG A 34 -1.05 19.35 -5.32
CA ARG A 34 -1.18 20.48 -6.24
C ARG A 34 -2.63 20.79 -6.65
N ASP A 35 -3.49 19.79 -6.64
CA ASP A 35 -4.90 19.89 -6.99
C ASP A 35 -5.84 20.00 -5.76
N GLY A 36 -5.28 20.05 -4.55
CA GLY A 36 -6.01 20.16 -3.29
C GLY A 36 -6.73 18.87 -2.87
N SER A 37 -6.39 17.72 -3.44
CA SER A 37 -7.06 16.44 -3.15
C SER A 37 -6.51 15.69 -1.92
N ASP A 38 -5.85 16.40 -1.01
CA ASP A 38 -5.16 15.91 0.19
C ASP A 38 -5.99 14.91 1.02
N ALA A 39 -7.30 15.16 1.16
CA ALA A 39 -8.21 14.36 1.98
C ALA A 39 -8.94 13.24 1.23
N VAL A 40 -8.69 13.04 -0.07
CA VAL A 40 -9.35 12.02 -0.87
C VAL A 40 -8.81 10.63 -0.53
N SER A 41 -9.64 9.81 0.12
CA SER A 41 -9.27 8.48 0.63
C SER A 41 -9.68 7.30 -0.28
N ASP A 42 -10.16 7.58 -1.49
CA ASP A 42 -10.50 6.54 -2.47
C ASP A 42 -9.27 5.79 -2.96
N TRP A 43 -8.12 6.48 -3.11
CA TRP A 43 -6.89 5.88 -3.66
C TRP A 43 -6.35 4.70 -2.82
N PRO A 44 -6.22 4.82 -1.48
CA PRO A 44 -5.80 3.69 -0.64
C PRO A 44 -6.77 2.49 -0.66
N LEU A 45 -8.07 2.76 -0.78
CA LEU A 45 -9.09 1.70 -0.87
C LEU A 45 -8.98 0.96 -2.22
N LEU A 46 -8.87 1.72 -3.32
CA LEU A 46 -8.64 1.14 -4.65
C LEU A 46 -7.32 0.37 -4.70
N ASN A 47 -6.26 0.87 -4.06
CA ASN A 47 -4.99 0.17 -3.97
C ASN A 47 -5.13 -1.18 -3.26
N ALA A 48 -5.86 -1.25 -2.16
CA ALA A 48 -6.08 -2.52 -1.46
C ALA A 48 -6.96 -3.50 -2.23
N LEU A 49 -8.02 -3.01 -2.87
CA LEU A 49 -8.88 -3.82 -3.75
C LEU A 49 -8.10 -4.36 -4.94
N LEU A 50 -7.26 -3.53 -5.57
CA LEU A 50 -6.43 -3.91 -6.70
C LEU A 50 -5.38 -4.96 -6.31
N ASN A 51 -4.72 -4.80 -5.16
CA ASN A 51 -3.79 -5.81 -4.65
C ASN A 51 -4.49 -7.13 -4.36
N THR A 52 -5.72 -7.08 -3.82
CA THR A 52 -6.54 -8.27 -3.60
C THR A 52 -6.90 -8.96 -4.92
N ALA A 53 -7.36 -8.20 -5.91
CA ALA A 53 -7.71 -8.71 -7.24
C ALA A 53 -6.49 -9.25 -8.01
N SER A 54 -5.30 -8.68 -7.77
CA SER A 54 -4.04 -9.09 -8.40
C SER A 54 -3.39 -10.31 -7.74
N GLY A 55 -3.98 -10.86 -6.67
CA GLY A 55 -3.52 -12.09 -6.04
C GLY A 55 -2.43 -11.91 -4.97
N ALA A 56 -2.35 -10.73 -4.33
CA ALA A 56 -1.48 -10.57 -3.17
C ALA A 56 -1.87 -11.58 -2.06
N THR A 57 -0.87 -12.22 -1.45
CA THR A 57 -1.09 -13.23 -0.39
C THR A 57 -1.82 -12.66 0.83
N GLY A 58 -1.68 -11.36 1.09
CA GLY A 58 -2.41 -10.66 2.13
C GLY A 58 -2.53 -9.16 1.83
N CYS A 59 -3.71 -8.60 2.06
CA CYS A 59 -4.02 -7.17 1.92
C CYS A 59 -4.61 -6.65 3.24
N ARG A 60 -4.23 -5.43 3.65
CA ARG A 60 -4.73 -4.80 4.87
C ARG A 60 -5.08 -3.33 4.59
N CYS A 61 -6.31 -2.94 4.93
CA CYS A 61 -6.73 -1.54 5.05
C CYS A 61 -6.82 -1.18 6.53
N THR A 62 -6.28 -0.04 6.92
CA THR A 62 -6.36 0.46 8.30
C THR A 62 -6.67 1.94 8.32
N THR A 63 -7.52 2.37 9.25
CA THR A 63 -7.62 3.77 9.64
C THR A 63 -6.57 4.05 10.71
N ALA A 64 -5.78 5.12 10.56
CA ALA A 64 -4.95 5.60 11.66
C ALA A 64 -5.84 6.34 12.67
N ALA A 65 -5.68 6.04 13.96
CA ALA A 65 -6.24 6.91 15.01
C ALA A 65 -5.40 8.20 15.03
N GLY A 66 -6.07 9.36 15.00
CA GLY A 66 -5.45 10.69 14.99
C GLY A 66 -4.75 11.05 16.28
#